data_AF-A0A1W6MJ23-F1
#
_entry.id   AF-A0A1W6MJ23-F1
#
_cell.length_a   1.000
_cell.length_b   1.000
_cell.length_c   1.000
_cell.angle_alpha   90.00
_cell.angle_beta   90.00
_cell.angle_gamma   90.00
#
_symmetry.space_group_name_H-M   'P 1'
#
loop_
_entity.id
_entity.type
_entity.pdbx_description
1 polymer ?
#
loop_
_entity_poly.entity_id
_entity_poly.type
_entity_poly.pdbx_seq_one_letter_code
_entity_poly.pdbx_strand_id
1 'polypeptide(L)'
;MKFGQRLGYYMGGFAIGLVFLAFFLTGKRTQCTWLPEDRVLSDFQRKSVRLSPEVREMLKNQELDTLSIQMILKYGDVDFSKSHTDTMPCKFYHVSGRQELKNTALWVQNCDRFLRVEEVLKK
;
A
#
# COMPACT_ATOMS: atom_id res chain seq x y z
N MET A 1 -35.36 26.62 -24.82
CA MET A 1 -34.37 25.60 -25.25
C MET A 1 -34.95 24.22 -25.02
N LYS A 2 -34.80 23.29 -25.97
CA LYS A 2 -35.29 21.90 -25.81
C LYS A 2 -34.32 21.10 -24.94
N PHE A 3 -34.81 20.13 -24.17
CA PHE A 3 -33.99 19.31 -23.26
C PHE A 3 -32.75 18.69 -23.95
N GLY A 4 -32.92 18.20 -25.18
CA GLY A 4 -31.81 17.62 -25.96
C GLY A 4 -30.69 18.60 -26.29
N GLN A 5 -31.00 19.88 -26.51
CA GLN A 5 -29.97 20.90 -26.75
C GLN A 5 -29.15 21.13 -25.47
N ARG A 6 -29.82 21.20 -24.32
CA ARG A 6 -29.16 21.34 -23.02
C ARG A 6 -28.26 20.13 -22.70
N LEU A 7 -28.75 18.92 -22.97
CA LEU A 7 -27.97 17.70 -22.78
C LEU A 7 -26.74 17.66 -23.71
N GLY A 8 -26.88 18.05 -24.97
CA GLY A 8 -25.78 18.12 -25.93
C GLY A 8 -24.67 19.08 -25.49
N TYR A 9 -25.03 20.27 -24.99
CA TYR A 9 -24.02 21.21 -24.46
C TYR A 9 -23.27 20.65 -23.25
N TYR A 10 -23.96 19.98 -22.32
CA TYR A 10 -23.30 19.35 -21.17
C TYR A 10 -22.40 18.18 -21.57
N MET A 11 -22.86 17.32 -22.48
CA MET A 11 -22.05 16.18 -22.95
C MET A 11 -20.84 16.62 -23.78
N GLY A 12 -20.99 17.67 -24.59
CA GLY A 12 -19.86 18.26 -25.32
C GLY A 12 -18.78 18.80 -24.39
N GLY A 13 -19.17 19.58 -23.38
CA GLY A 13 -18.23 20.07 -22.36
C GLY A 13 -17.59 18.94 -21.55
N PHE A 14 -18.37 17.92 -21.19
CA PHE A 14 -17.88 16.74 -20.48
C PHE A 14 -16.87 15.94 -21.32
N ALA A 15 -17.14 15.72 -22.60
CA ALA A 15 -16.23 15.01 -23.50
C ALA A 15 -14.89 15.75 -23.67
N ILE A 16 -14.93 17.08 -23.84
CA ILE A 16 -13.72 17.91 -23.86
C ILE A 16 -12.95 17.79 -22.53
N GLY A 17 -13.67 17.84 -21.41
CA GLY A 17 -13.09 17.63 -20.08
C GLY A 17 -12.39 16.27 -19.93
N LEU A 18 -12.96 15.19 -20.46
CA LEU A 18 -12.35 13.86 -20.44
C LEU A 18 -11.07 13.78 -21.28
N VAL A 19 -11.02 14.44 -22.43
CA VAL A 19 -9.79 14.51 -23.27
C VAL A 19 -8.67 15.22 -22.51
N PHE A 20 -8.96 16.37 -21.89
CA PHE A 20 -7.99 17.08 -21.05
C PHE A 20 -7.54 16.21 -19.87
N LEU A 21 -8.48 15.60 -19.15
CA LEU A 21 -8.16 14.72 -18.03
C LEU A 21 -7.25 13.56 -18.44
N ALA A 22 -7.56 12.87 -19.54
CA ALA A 22 -6.76 11.77 -20.06
C ALA A 22 -5.32 12.21 -20.39
N PHE A 23 -5.15 13.39 -20.99
CA PHE A 23 -3.83 13.95 -21.27
C PHE A 23 -2.99 14.15 -20.00
N PHE A 24 -3.58 14.69 -18.93
CA PHE A 24 -2.89 14.88 -17.65
C PHE A 24 -2.60 13.58 -16.90
N LEU A 25 -3.47 12.57 -17.02
CA LEU A 25 -3.30 11.28 -16.34
C LEU A 25 -2.32 10.34 -17.06
N THR A 26 -2.23 10.37 -18.39
CA THR A 26 -1.41 9.42 -19.17
C THR A 26 0.10 9.56 -18.90
N GLY A 27 0.57 10.76 -18.56
CA GLY A 27 2.00 11.04 -18.35
C GLY A 27 2.50 10.88 -16.91
N LYS A 28 1.61 10.71 -15.93
CA LYS A 28 1.99 10.63 -14.51
C LYS A 28 1.70 9.23 -14.00
N ARG A 29 2.67 8.59 -13.34
CA ARG A 29 2.43 7.41 -12.49
C ARG A 29 1.64 7.82 -11.25
N THR A 30 0.43 8.35 -11.43
CA THR A 30 -0.45 8.76 -10.33
C THR A 30 -0.87 7.50 -9.60
N GLN A 31 -0.16 7.18 -8.52
CA GLN A 31 -0.63 6.24 -7.53
C GLN A 31 -1.83 6.90 -6.83
N CYS A 32 -2.95 6.19 -6.77
CA CYS A 32 -4.16 6.66 -6.14
C CYS A 32 -4.02 6.59 -4.62
N THR A 33 -3.23 7.50 -4.03
CA THR A 33 -2.79 7.47 -2.61
C THR A 33 -3.91 7.50 -1.57
N TRP A 34 -5.17 7.62 -1.98
CA TRP A 34 -6.34 7.60 -1.10
C TRP A 34 -6.87 6.19 -0.81
N LEU A 35 -6.42 5.16 -1.53
CA LEU A 35 -6.87 3.79 -1.32
C LEU A 35 -6.50 3.29 0.10
N PRO A 36 -7.30 2.40 0.69
CA PRO A 36 -7.05 1.90 2.05
C PRO A 36 -5.65 1.30 2.23
N GLU A 37 -5.16 0.54 1.23
CA GLU A 37 -3.82 -0.03 1.21
C GLU A 37 -2.72 1.05 1.22
N ASP A 38 -2.85 2.07 0.39
CA ASP A 38 -1.87 3.16 0.28
C ASP A 38 -1.82 3.99 1.57
N ARG A 39 -2.93 4.13 2.30
CA ARG A 39 -2.92 4.71 3.64
C ARG A 39 -2.08 3.91 4.62
N VAL A 40 -2.20 2.59 4.61
CA VAL A 40 -1.42 1.73 5.53
C VAL A 40 0.06 1.80 5.18
N LEU A 41 0.42 1.66 3.90
CA LEU A 41 1.81 1.71 3.45
C LEU A 41 2.45 3.10 3.65
N SER A 42 1.69 4.18 3.45
CA SER A 42 2.19 5.55 3.70
C SER A 42 2.34 5.85 5.19
N ASP A 43 1.46 5.31 6.05
CA ASP A 43 1.63 5.34 7.50
C ASP A 43 2.90 4.56 7.90
N PHE A 44 3.17 3.43 7.25
CA PHE A 44 4.37 2.66 7.52
C PHE A 44 5.66 3.46 7.25
N GLN A 45 5.70 4.19 6.13
CA GLN A 45 6.86 4.99 5.75
C GLN A 45 7.15 6.15 6.71
N ARG A 46 6.18 6.57 7.53
CA ARG A 46 6.34 7.69 8.48
C ARG A 46 6.91 7.24 9.83
N LYS A 47 6.99 5.94 10.09
CA LYS A 47 7.31 5.38 11.41
C LYS A 47 8.66 4.69 11.41
N SER A 48 9.27 4.64 12.59
CA SER A 48 10.51 3.88 12.79
C SER A 48 10.24 2.38 12.74
N VAL A 49 11.04 1.63 11.97
CA VAL A 49 10.92 0.18 11.84
C VAL A 49 11.75 -0.51 12.91
N ARG A 50 11.13 -1.43 13.65
CA ARG A 50 11.75 -2.34 14.62
C ARG A 50 11.58 -3.77 14.13
N LEU A 51 12.54 -4.62 14.48
CA LEU A 51 12.54 -6.03 14.10
C LEU A 51 12.47 -6.87 15.37
N SER A 52 11.62 -7.89 15.36
CA SER A 52 11.59 -8.90 16.43
C SER A 52 12.93 -9.66 16.50
N PRO A 53 13.27 -10.27 17.65
CA PRO A 53 14.49 -11.08 17.78
C PRO A 53 14.58 -12.18 16.70
N GLU A 54 13.47 -12.84 16.39
CA GLU A 54 13.37 -13.91 15.40
C GLU A 54 13.72 -13.40 14.00
N VAL A 55 13.14 -12.27 13.57
CA VAL A 55 13.45 -11.67 12.27
C VAL A 55 14.91 -11.21 12.20
N ARG A 56 15.48 -10.75 13.32
CA ARG A 56 16.91 -10.38 13.40
C ARG A 56 17.83 -11.60 13.26
N GLU A 57 17.42 -12.77 13.73
CA GLU A 57 18.16 -14.01 13.51
C GLU A 57 18.08 -14.46 12.05
N MET A 58 16.91 -14.38 11.41
CA MET A 58 16.78 -14.68 9.97
C MET A 58 17.66 -13.78 9.09
N LEU A 59 17.80 -12.50 9.45
CA LEU A 59 18.72 -11.56 8.80
C LEU A 59 20.19 -11.97 8.99
N LYS A 60 20.57 -12.44 10.18
CA LYS A 60 21.94 -12.94 10.43
C LYS A 60 22.23 -14.22 9.65
N ASN A 61 21.24 -15.08 9.50
CA ASN A 61 21.34 -16.32 8.74
C ASN A 61 21.25 -16.12 7.22
N GLN A 62 21.19 -14.86 6.75
CA GLN A 62 21.06 -14.48 5.34
C GLN A 62 19.83 -15.07 4.63
N GLU A 63 18.81 -15.47 5.38
CA GLU A 63 17.58 -16.03 4.82
C GLU A 63 16.65 -14.95 4.25
N LEU A 64 16.88 -13.71 4.67
CA LEU A 64 16.16 -12.48 4.32
C LEU A 64 17.13 -11.31 4.29
N ASP A 65 16.89 -10.37 3.38
CA ASP A 65 17.64 -9.12 3.30
C ASP A 65 16.81 -7.95 3.85
N THR A 66 17.50 -6.96 4.42
CA THR A 66 16.88 -5.73 4.91
C THR A 66 16.22 -4.97 3.77
N LEU A 67 16.79 -5.01 2.55
CA LEU A 67 16.17 -4.38 1.38
C LEU A 67 14.85 -5.04 1.02
N SER A 68 14.74 -6.37 1.12
CA SER A 68 13.49 -7.10 0.89
C SER A 68 12.40 -6.66 1.86
N ILE A 69 12.71 -6.56 3.16
CA ILE A 69 11.76 -6.08 4.18
C ILE A 69 11.30 -4.66 3.86
N GLN A 70 12.23 -3.76 3.54
CA GLN A 70 11.90 -2.38 3.19
C GLN A 70 11.06 -2.29 1.91
N MET A 71 11.34 -3.12 0.90
CA MET A 71 10.55 -3.16 -0.34
C MET A 71 9.12 -3.63 -0.08
N ILE A 72 8.91 -4.63 0.78
CA ILE A 72 7.57 -5.11 1.14
C ILE A 72 6.81 -4.03 1.94
N LEU A 73 7.46 -3.38 2.91
CA LEU A 73 6.82 -2.31 3.68
C LEU A 73 6.49 -1.07 2.83
N LYS A 74 7.22 -0.84 1.74
CA LYS A 74 7.03 0.32 0.85
C LYS A 74 6.01 0.07 -0.26
N TYR A 75 6.02 -1.12 -0.85
CA TYR A 75 5.29 -1.41 -2.10
C TYR A 75 4.48 -2.71 -2.05
N GLY A 76 4.40 -3.38 -0.91
CA GLY A 76 3.65 -4.63 -0.76
C GLY A 76 2.15 -4.47 -0.90
N ASP A 77 1.44 -5.59 -0.88
CA ASP A 77 -0.02 -5.67 -0.89
C ASP A 77 -0.53 -5.99 0.51
N VAL A 78 -1.48 -5.20 1.01
CA VAL A 78 -2.07 -5.38 2.35
C VAL A 78 -3.29 -6.28 2.25
N ASP A 79 -3.25 -7.45 2.91
CA ASP A 79 -4.39 -8.36 2.99
C ASP A 79 -5.21 -8.04 4.25
N PHE A 80 -6.23 -7.19 4.08
CA PHE A 80 -7.12 -6.80 5.17
C PHE A 80 -7.91 -7.99 5.76
N SER A 81 -8.15 -9.05 4.99
CA SER A 81 -8.90 -10.23 5.45
C SER A 81 -8.12 -11.02 6.49
N LYS A 82 -6.79 -10.95 6.44
CA LYS A 82 -5.88 -11.59 7.40
C LYS A 82 -5.33 -10.62 8.45
N SER A 83 -5.68 -9.35 8.34
CA SER A 83 -5.18 -8.29 9.23
C SER A 83 -6.12 -8.10 10.42
N HIS A 84 -5.58 -7.69 11.56
CA HIS A 84 -6.37 -7.31 12.74
C HIS A 84 -6.29 -5.79 12.94
N THR A 85 -7.29 -5.07 12.43
CA THR A 85 -7.33 -3.60 12.45
C THR A 85 -7.96 -3.02 13.72
N ASP A 86 -8.65 -3.85 14.50
CA ASP A 86 -9.44 -3.43 15.66
C ASP A 86 -8.68 -3.57 16.98
N THR A 87 -7.45 -4.05 16.94
CA THR A 87 -6.60 -4.19 18.12
C THR A 87 -6.05 -2.83 18.54
N MET A 88 -6.27 -2.47 19.80
CA MET A 88 -5.65 -1.30 20.45
C MET A 88 -4.63 -1.79 21.50
N PRO A 89 -3.47 -1.12 21.66
CA PRO A 89 -3.08 0.16 21.06
C PRO A 89 -2.43 0.05 19.67
N CYS A 90 -2.14 -1.16 19.18
CA CYS A 90 -1.46 -1.38 17.91
C CYS A 90 -2.27 -2.32 17.01
N LYS A 91 -2.27 -2.02 15.71
CA LYS A 91 -2.96 -2.81 14.67
C LYS A 91 -2.00 -3.83 14.08
N PHE A 92 -2.50 -4.96 13.61
CA PHE A 92 -1.68 -5.95 12.92
C PHE A 92 -2.08 -6.05 11.45
N TYR A 93 -1.08 -6.08 10.58
CA TYR A 93 -1.27 -6.14 9.14
C TYR A 93 -0.49 -7.30 8.53
N HIS A 94 -1.16 -8.05 7.65
CA HIS A 94 -0.54 -9.03 6.78
C HIS A 94 -0.15 -8.36 5.46
N VAL A 95 1.15 -8.19 5.21
CA VAL A 95 1.64 -7.49 4.00
C VAL A 95 2.47 -8.43 3.14
N SER A 96 1.98 -8.71 1.93
CA SER A 96 2.66 -9.60 0.98
C SER A 96 3.58 -8.80 0.06
N GLY A 97 4.72 -9.35 -0.32
CA GLY A 97 5.59 -8.73 -1.30
C GLY A 97 5.01 -8.76 -2.71
N ARG A 98 5.53 -7.88 -3.57
CA ARG A 98 5.22 -7.85 -5.02
C ARG A 98 6.37 -8.44 -5.83
N GLN A 99 6.07 -8.84 -7.07
CA GLN A 99 7.02 -9.38 -8.04
C GLN A 99 7.88 -10.54 -7.48
N GLU A 100 9.19 -10.36 -7.37
CA GLU A 100 10.14 -11.37 -6.88
C GLU A 100 9.93 -11.71 -5.39
N LEU A 101 9.25 -10.84 -4.64
CA LEU A 101 8.95 -11.02 -3.22
C LEU A 101 7.53 -11.56 -2.97
N LYS A 102 6.82 -12.03 -4.01
CA LYS A 102 5.45 -12.56 -3.89
C LYS A 102 5.31 -13.75 -2.94
N ASN A 103 6.38 -14.52 -2.75
CA ASN A 103 6.40 -15.68 -1.86
C ASN A 103 6.75 -15.30 -0.42
N THR A 104 6.93 -14.02 -0.12
CA THR A 104 7.27 -13.53 1.21
C THR A 104 6.18 -12.59 1.69
N ALA A 105 5.64 -12.86 2.88
CA ALA A 105 4.73 -11.97 3.58
C ALA A 105 5.29 -11.60 4.94
N LEU A 106 4.91 -10.42 5.42
CA LEU A 106 5.30 -9.88 6.71
C LEU A 106 4.08 -9.75 7.59
N TRP A 107 4.24 -10.17 8.85
CA TRP A 107 3.31 -9.86 9.91
C TRP A 107 3.80 -8.62 10.66
N VAL A 108 3.08 -7.51 10.47
CA VAL A 108 3.54 -6.18 10.92
C VAL A 108 2.61 -5.66 12.00
N GLN A 109 3.17 -5.43 13.18
CA GLN A 109 2.55 -4.67 14.24
C GLN A 109 2.76 -3.17 14.00
N ASN A 110 1.66 -2.43 13.83
CA ASN A 110 1.63 -1.00 13.58
C ASN A 110 1.09 -0.23 14.79
N CYS A 111 1.99 0.43 15.51
CA CYS A 111 1.69 1.32 16.63
C CYS A 111 1.83 2.80 16.22
N ASP A 112 1.42 3.74 17.06
CA ASP A 112 1.43 5.18 16.72
C ASP A 112 2.83 5.74 16.38
N ARG A 113 3.90 5.26 17.03
CA ARG A 113 5.27 5.79 16.88
C ARG A 113 6.24 4.89 16.13
N PHE A 114 5.95 3.59 16.07
CA PHE A 114 6.84 2.60 15.51
C PHE A 114 6.06 1.46 14.87
N LEU A 115 6.72 0.79 13.95
CA LEU A 115 6.30 -0.48 13.38
C LEU A 115 7.22 -1.55 13.92
N ARG A 116 6.68 -2.73 14.19
CA ARG A 116 7.48 -3.90 14.48
C ARG A 116 7.12 -4.99 13.48
N VAL A 117 8.11 -5.52 12.78
CA VAL A 117 7.95 -6.76 12.03
C VAL A 117 8.09 -7.90 13.04
N GLU A 118 6.99 -8.59 13.29
CA GLU A 118 6.94 -9.70 14.25
C GLU A 118 7.45 -10.98 13.61
N GLU A 119 6.90 -11.32 12.44
CA GLU A 119 7.18 -12.58 11.76
C GLU A 119 7.29 -12.40 10.25
N VAL A 120 8.05 -13.30 9.61
CA VAL A 120 8.15 -13.41 8.16
C VAL A 120 7.58 -14.76 7.73
N LEU A 121 6.51 -14.71 6.94
CA LEU A 121 5.82 -15.87 6.43
C LEU A 121 6.32 -16.15 5.01
N LYS A 122 6.99 -17.28 4.79
CA LYS A 122 7.33 -17.78 3.45
C LYS A 122 6.21 -18.69 2.96
N LYS A 123 5.77 -18.45 1.72
CA LYS A 123 4.73 -19.21 1.05
C LYS A 123 5.31 -20.39 0.26
#